data_AF-A0A5S6QR38-F1
#
_entry.id   AF-A0A5S6QR38-F1
#
_cell.length_a   1.000
_cell.length_b   1.000
_cell.length_c   1.000
_cell.angle_alpha   90.00
_cell.angle_beta   90.00
_cell.angle_gamma   90.00
#
_symmetry.space_group_name_H-M   'P 1'
#
loop_
_entity.id
_entity.type
_entity.pdbx_description
1 polymer ?
#
loop_
_entity_poly.entity_id
_entity_poly.type
_entity_poly.pdbx_seq_one_letter_code
_entity_poly.pdbx_strand_id
1 'polypeptide(L)' 'MSTFWPIMEEAEYYRIGRSAGKGFSVNTPLNQVDLRDVDYLAIFWHVVLPIATEYKPDLVLLTPVSTLQWAVLRDM' A
#
# COMPACT_ATOMS: atom_id res chain seq x y z
N MET A 1 -7.76 -3.75 -13.37
CA MET A 1 -6.77 -2.97 -14.13
C MET A 1 -6.86 -1.57 -13.57
N SER A 2 -5.78 -1.10 -12.93
CA SER A 2 -5.73 0.19 -12.27
C SER A 2 -6.25 1.33 -13.16
N THR A 3 -7.09 2.20 -12.60
CA THR A 3 -7.66 3.37 -13.27
C THR A 3 -7.13 4.68 -12.71
N PHE A 4 -6.33 4.64 -11.65
CA PHE A 4 -5.77 5.82 -10.98
C PHE A 4 -4.29 5.97 -11.31
N TRP A 5 -3.83 7.22 -11.46
CA TRP A 5 -2.42 7.51 -11.74
C TRP A 5 -1.51 6.83 -10.70
N PRO A 6 -0.40 6.17 -11.09
CA PRO A 6 0.24 6.19 -12.41
C PRO A 6 -0.20 5.09 -13.39
N ILE A 7 -1.28 4.35 -13.10
CA ILE A 7 -1.82 3.27 -13.95
C ILE A 7 -0.73 2.25 -14.31
N MET A 8 -0.23 1.54 -13.30
CA MET A 8 0.84 0.56 -13.44
C MET A 8 0.38 -0.81 -13.00
N GLU A 9 0.72 -1.85 -13.79
CA GLU A 9 0.48 -3.24 -13.39
C GLU A 9 1.34 -3.61 -12.16
N GLU A 10 2.51 -2.98 -12.03
CA GLU A 10 3.43 -3.10 -10.89
C GLU A 10 2.79 -2.73 -9.54
N ALA A 11 1.73 -1.92 -9.55
CA ALA A 11 1.00 -1.50 -8.35
C ALA A 11 -0.09 -2.48 -7.90
N GLU A 12 -0.38 -3.53 -8.69
CA GLU A 12 -1.41 -4.51 -8.36
C GLU A 12 -0.96 -5.43 -7.20
N TYR A 13 -1.92 -5.97 -6.45
CA TYR A 13 -1.67 -6.76 -5.23
C TYR A 13 -0.87 -8.05 -5.48
N TYR A 14 -0.96 -8.63 -6.68
CA TYR A 14 -0.25 -9.85 -7.04
C TYR A 14 1.22 -9.63 -7.41
N ARG A 15 1.68 -8.38 -7.44
CA ARG A 15 3.08 -8.01 -7.66
C ARG A 15 3.84 -8.05 -6.35
N ILE A 16 4.55 -9.14 -6.12
CA ILE A 16 5.22 -9.45 -4.84
C ILE A 16 6.76 -9.30 -4.90
N GLY A 17 7.30 -8.50 -5.81
CA GLY A 17 8.74 -8.41 -6.06
C GLY A 17 9.28 -9.48 -7.02
N ARG A 18 10.59 -9.46 -7.28
CA ARG A 18 11.27 -10.31 -8.29
C ARG A 18 12.55 -10.92 -7.72
N SER A 19 12.97 -12.06 -8.26
CA SER A 19 14.23 -12.73 -7.91
C SER A 19 14.35 -12.95 -6.40
N ALA A 20 15.48 -12.57 -5.79
CA ALA A 20 15.69 -12.67 -4.34
C ALA A 20 14.74 -11.78 -3.50
N GLY A 21 14.11 -10.77 -4.10
CA GLY A 21 13.15 -9.88 -3.45
C GLY A 21 11.69 -10.36 -3.53
N LYS A 22 11.43 -11.57 -4.06
CA LYS A 22 10.07 -12.12 -4.12
C LYS A 22 9.56 -12.40 -2.70
N GLY A 23 8.39 -11.87 -2.36
CA GLY A 23 7.77 -11.93 -1.03
C GLY A 23 8.07 -10.71 -0.13
N PHE A 24 8.93 -9.78 -0.57
CA PHE A 24 9.33 -8.60 0.22
C PHE A 24 8.70 -7.29 -0.27
N SER A 25 7.78 -7.36 -1.23
CA SER A 25 7.00 -6.21 -1.70
C SER A 25 5.52 -6.55 -1.57
N VAL A 26 4.77 -5.66 -0.92
CA VAL A 26 3.35 -5.85 -0.63
C VAL A 26 2.61 -4.58 -1.01
N ASN A 27 1.75 -4.70 -2.02
CA ASN A 27 0.86 -3.63 -2.46
C ASN A 27 -0.54 -3.87 -1.88
N THR A 28 -1.17 -2.83 -1.35
CA THR A 28 -2.58 -2.84 -0.96
C THR A 28 -3.34 -1.81 -1.82
N PRO A 29 -3.78 -2.17 -3.04
CA PRO A 29 -4.50 -1.25 -3.92
C PRO A 29 -5.81 -0.79 -3.28
N LEU A 30 -6.00 0.53 -3.22
CA LEU A 30 -7.22 1.14 -2.70
C LEU A 30 -8.19 1.35 -3.86
N ASN A 31 -9.04 0.35 -4.13
CA ASN A 31 -9.93 0.33 -5.30
C ASN A 31 -11.22 1.15 -5.11
N GLN A 32 -11.28 1.97 -4.07
CA GLN A 32 -12.42 2.78 -3.66
C GLN A 32 -11.92 4.15 -3.17
N VAL A 33 -12.69 5.19 -3.45
CA VAL A 33 -12.51 6.53 -2.88
C VAL A 33 -13.23 6.66 -1.52
N ASP A 34 -12.95 7.71 -0.76
CA ASP A 34 -13.58 7.97 0.55
C ASP A 34 -13.37 6.89 1.62
N LEU A 35 -12.19 6.24 1.59
CA LEU A 35 -11.76 5.39 2.69
C LEU A 35 -11.57 6.21 3.97
N ARG A 36 -11.95 5.62 5.10
CA ARG A 36 -11.93 6.23 6.42
C ARG A 36 -10.88 5.57 7.29
N ASP A 37 -10.62 6.15 8.46
CA ASP A 37 -9.64 5.64 9.43
C ASP A 37 -9.79 4.14 9.72
N VAL A 38 -11.02 3.64 9.78
CA VAL A 38 -11.30 2.20 10.00
C VAL A 38 -10.75 1.31 8.88
N ASP A 39 -10.77 1.76 7.64
CA ASP A 39 -10.28 0.98 6.49
C ASP A 39 -8.75 0.89 6.55
N TYR A 40 -8.08 2.00 6.89
CA TYR A 40 -6.63 2.03 7.09
C TYR A 40 -6.20 1.21 8.31
N LEU A 41 -6.96 1.27 9.42
CA LEU A 41 -6.72 0.45 10.59
C LEU A 41 -6.88 -1.04 10.27
N ALA A 42 -7.87 -1.42 9.47
CA ALA A 42 -8.06 -2.80 9.04
C ALA A 42 -6.86 -3.29 8.19
N ILE A 43 -6.37 -2.48 7.25
CA ILE A 43 -5.16 -2.80 6.47
C ILE A 43 -3.96 -2.97 7.42
N PHE A 44 -3.79 -2.06 8.38
CA PHE A 44 -2.67 -2.14 9.31
C PHE A 44 -2.74 -3.42 10.16
N TRP A 45 -3.89 -3.71 10.75
CA TRP A 45 -4.08 -4.86 11.63
C TRP A 45 -3.99 -6.21 10.92
N HIS A 46 -4.56 -6.32 9.72
CA HIS A 46 -4.69 -7.60 9.04
C HIS A 46 -3.58 -7.87 8.02
N VAL A 47 -2.87 -6.84 7.55
CA VAL A 47 -1.79 -6.98 6.55
C VAL A 47 -0.46 -6.55 7.11
N VAL A 48 -0.31 -5.29 7.53
CA VAL A 48 1.00 -4.72 7.88
C VAL A 48 1.56 -5.33 9.16
N LEU A 49 0.77 -5.40 10.23
CA LEU A 49 1.21 -5.84 11.54
C LEU A 49 1.66 -7.31 11.55
N PRO A 50 0.93 -8.29 10.96
CA PRO A 50 1.40 -9.66 10.87
C PRO A 50 2.72 -9.79 10.12
N ILE A 51 2.86 -9.10 8.98
CA ILE A 51 4.07 -9.13 8.14
C ILE A 51 5.26 -8.53 8.89
N ALA A 52 5.07 -7.37 9.53
CA ALA A 52 6.14 -6.72 10.29
C ALA A 52 6.59 -7.57 11.49
N THR A 53 5.64 -8.25 12.14
CA THR A 53 5.92 -9.17 13.26
C THR A 53 6.73 -10.38 12.81
N GLU A 54 6.45 -10.92 11.62
CA GLU A 54 7.21 -12.02 11.03
C GLU A 54 8.60 -11.57 10.54
N TYR A 55 8.67 -10.44 9.85
CA TYR A 55 9.89 -9.90 9.25
C TYR A 55 10.91 -9.41 10.30
N LYS A 56 10.43 -8.88 11.43
CA LYS A 56 11.26 -8.37 12.55
C LYS A 56 12.34 -7.38 12.09
N PRO A 57 11.96 -6.21 11.54
CA PRO A 57 12.93 -5.23 11.06
C PRO A 57 13.71 -4.61 12.22
N ASP A 58 15.02 -4.42 12.04
CA ASP A 58 15.86 -3.65 12.97
C ASP A 58 15.63 -2.14 12.88
N LEU A 59 15.13 -1.66 11.73
CA LEU A 59 14.84 -0.25 11.46
C LEU A 59 13.57 -0.14 10.62
N VAL A 60 12.69 0.80 10.98
CA VAL A 60 11.48 1.13 10.22
C VAL A 60 11.64 2.52 9.61
N LEU A 61 11.54 2.60 8.28
CA LEU A 61 11.52 3.85 7.53
C LEU A 61 10.10 4.13 7.06
N LEU A 62 9.59 5.33 7.35
CA LEU A 62 8.27 5.78 6.91
C LEU A 62 8.43 6.96 5.95
N THR A 63 7.76 6.89 4.81
CA THR A 63 7.67 8.01 3.88
C THR A 63 6.41 8.82 4.21
N PRO A 64 6.53 10.05 4.75
CA PRO A 64 5.36 10.90 4.96
C PRO A 64 4.79 11.31 3.60
N VAL A 65 3.56 10.89 3.32
CA VAL A 65 2.83 11.34 2.14
C VAL A 65 1.99 12.56 2.52
N SER A 66 2.34 13.73 1.99
CA SER A 66 1.53 14.95 2.16
C SER A 66 0.40 15.06 1.14
N THR A 67 0.30 14.11 0.21
CA THR A 67 -0.48 14.25 -1.03
C THR A 67 -1.78 13.45 -1.06
N LEU A 68 -2.07 12.60 -0.06
CA LEU A 68 -3.29 11.78 -0.09
C LEU A 68 -4.58 12.62 -0.13
N GLN A 69 -4.56 13.84 0.43
CA GLN A 69 -5.70 14.75 0.32
C GLN A 69 -5.71 15.53 -1.02
N TRP A 70 -4.54 15.83 -1.60
CA TRP A 70 -4.44 16.69 -2.78
C TRP A 70 -4.59 15.95 -4.11
N ALA A 71 -4.17 14.68 -4.19
CA ALA A 71 -4.29 13.87 -5.40
C ALA A 71 -5.71 13.31 -5.60
N VAL A 72 -6.36 12.87 -4.52
CA VAL A 72 -7.74 12.35 -4.57
C VAL A 72 -8.75 13.45 -4.96
N LEU A 73 -8.54 14.70 -4.53
CA LEU A 73 -9.44 15.82 -4.84
C LEU A 73 -9.30 16.39 -6.26
N ARG A 74 -8.24 16.04 -7.00
CA ARG A 74 -7.99 16.61 -8.34
C ARG A 74 -8.53 15.74 -9.48
N ASP A 75 -8.64 14.44 -9.25
CA ASP A 75 -9.03 13.45 -10.26
C ASP A 75 -10.50 12.97 -10.11
N MET A 76 -11.33 13.71 -9.34
CA MET A 76 -12.79 13.57 -9.27
C MET A 76 -13.52 14.69 -10.03
#